data_AF-A0A1B7NCG7-F1
#
_entry.id   AF-A0A1B7NCG7-F1
#
_cell.length_a   1.000
_cell.length_b   1.000
_cell.length_c   1.000
_cell.angle_alpha   90.00
_cell.angle_beta   90.00
_cell.angle_gamma   90.00
#
_symmetry.space_group_name_H-M   'P 1'
#
loop_
_entity.id
_entity.type
_entity.pdbx_description
1 polymer ?
#
loop_
_entity_poly.entity_id
_entity_poly.type
_entity_poly.pdbx_seq_one_letter_code
_entity_poly.pdbx_strand_id
1 'polypeptide(L)' 'LNFIEQCWGYSKRVYREFPMSSKEADLERNVLAALRLFSTRSLRFMDAYRRGLNGK' A
#
# COMPACT_ATOMS: atom_id res chain seq x y z
N LEU A 1 -9.91 12.55 0.49
CA LEU A 1 -9.71 11.11 0.76
C LEU A 1 -8.97 10.97 2.08
N ASN A 2 -9.63 10.40 3.10
CA ASN A 2 -8.98 10.13 4.37
C ASN A 2 -7.86 9.08 4.20
N PHE A 3 -6.96 8.97 5.18
CA PHE A 3 -5.80 8.07 5.08
C PHE A 3 -6.21 6.60 4.84
N ILE A 4 -7.30 6.17 5.48
CA ILE A 4 -7.82 4.80 5.37
C ILE A 4 -8.32 4.54 3.94
N GLU A 5 -9.03 5.49 3.33
CA GLU A 5 -9.49 5.43 1.94
C GLU A 5 -8.31 5.39 0.97
N GLN A 6 -7.23 6.14 1.22
CA GLN A 6 -6.03 6.12 0.38
C GLN A 6 -5.31 4.78 0.49
N CYS A 7 -5.16 4.28 1.72
CA CYS A 7 -4.58 2.97 2.02
C CYS A 7 -5.34 1.87 1.27
N TRP A 8 -6.65 1.84 1.43
CA TRP A 8 -7.50 0.82 0.81
C TRP A 8 -7.58 0.98 -0.70
N GLY A 9 -7.69 2.20 -1.21
CA GLY A 9 -7.72 2.49 -2.65
C GLY A 9 -6.45 2.02 -3.35
N TYR A 10 -5.28 2.34 -2.80
CA TYR A 10 -4.00 1.90 -3.36
C TYR A 10 -3.82 0.39 -3.22
N SER A 11 -4.09 -0.18 -2.04
CA SER A 11 -3.93 -1.61 -1.80
C SER A 11 -4.83 -2.44 -2.70
N LYS A 12 -6.09 -2.01 -2.94
CA LYS A 12 -6.98 -2.66 -3.93
C LYS A 12 -6.43 -2.60 -5.35
N ARG A 13 -5.84 -1.48 -5.77
CA ARG A 13 -5.22 -1.38 -7.10
C ARG A 13 -4.08 -2.39 -7.23
N VAL A 14 -3.18 -2.43 -6.26
CA VAL A 14 -2.03 -3.36 -6.25
C VAL A 14 -2.51 -4.81 -6.15
N TYR A 15 -3.54 -5.09 -5.34
CA TYR A 15 -4.14 -6.41 -5.22
C TYR A 15 -4.61 -6.97 -6.57
N ARG A 16 -5.17 -6.12 -7.44
CA ARG A 16 -5.63 -6.51 -8.78
C ARG A 16 -4.51 -6.89 -9.75
N GLU A 17 -3.26 -6.58 -9.42
CA GLU A 17 -2.08 -6.96 -10.20
C GLU A 17 -1.55 -8.36 -9.81
N PHE A 18 -2.02 -8.95 -8.70
CA PHE A 18 -1.67 -10.31 -8.30
C PHE A 18 -2.43 -11.36 -9.13
N PRO A 19 -1.86 -12.58 -9.28
CA PRO A 19 -2.57 -13.68 -9.93
C PRO A 19 -3.85 -14.03 -9.17
N MET A 20 -4.91 -14.37 -9.92
CA MET A 20 -6.12 -14.92 -9.32
C MET A 20 -5.80 -16.27 -8.65
N SER A 21 -6.30 -16.45 -7.42
CA SER A 21 -6.26 -17.72 -6.71
C SER A 21 -7.63 -18.02 -6.13
N SER A 22 -7.95 -19.31 -5.98
CA SER A 22 -9.15 -19.77 -5.28
C SER A 22 -8.85 -20.18 -3.84
N LYS A 23 -7.58 -20.15 -3.41
CA LYS A 23 -7.15 -20.54 -2.07
C LYS A 23 -7.12 -19.32 -1.17
N GLU A 24 -7.82 -19.38 -0.04
CA GLU A 24 -7.89 -18.30 0.95
C GLU A 24 -6.50 -17.83 1.41
N ALA A 25 -5.58 -18.77 1.66
CA ALA A 25 -4.21 -18.46 2.08
C ALA A 25 -3.44 -17.60 1.06
N ASP A 26 -3.67 -17.82 -0.25
CA ASP A 26 -3.04 -17.00 -1.30
C ASP A 26 -3.67 -15.61 -1.35
N LEU A 27 -4.99 -15.52 -1.18
CA LEU A 27 -5.72 -14.25 -1.14
C LEU A 27 -5.25 -13.40 0.06
N GLU A 28 -5.14 -14.00 1.23
CA GLU A 28 -4.63 -13.34 2.43
C GLU A 28 -3.20 -12.82 2.22
N ARG A 29 -2.32 -13.67 1.68
CA ARG A 29 -0.93 -13.29 1.37
C ARG A 29 -0.87 -12.11 0.39
N ASN A 30 -1.71 -12.12 -0.65
CA ASN A 30 -1.77 -11.06 -1.65
C ASN A 30 -2.27 -9.73 -1.05
N VAL A 31 -3.29 -9.77 -0.19
CA VAL A 31 -3.79 -8.58 0.53
C VAL A 31 -2.71 -8.01 1.45
N LEU A 32 -2.05 -8.87 2.24
CA LEU A 32 -0.96 -8.46 3.13
C LEU A 32 0.21 -7.84 2.36
N ALA A 33 0.58 -8.41 1.21
CA ALA A 33 1.61 -7.87 0.35
C ALA A 33 1.24 -6.48 -0.20
N ALA A 34 0.00 -6.30 -0.65
CA ALA A 34 -0.50 -5.02 -1.14
C ALA A 34 -0.49 -3.93 -0.05
N LEU A 35 -0.94 -4.26 1.17
CA LEU A 35 -0.92 -3.35 2.32
C LEU A 35 0.51 -2.94 2.71
N ARG A 36 1.46 -3.88 2.70
CA ARG A 36 2.88 -3.60 3.00
C ARG A 36 3.50 -2.61 2.02
N LEU A 37 3.13 -2.68 0.75
CA LEU A 37 3.59 -1.73 -0.27
C LEU A 37 3.10 -0.31 0.03
N PHE A 38 1.83 -0.15 0.43
CA PHE A 38 1.31 1.15 0.87
C PHE A 38 2.08 1.69 2.08
N SER A 39 2.25 0.88 3.13
CA SER A 39 2.94 1.29 4.35
C SER A 39 4.38 1.70 4.07
N THR A 40 5.09 0.95 3.22
CA THR A 40 6.47 1.27 2.82
C THR A 40 6.55 2.59 2.04
N ARG A 41 5.61 2.82 1.12
CA ARG A 41 5.52 4.07 0.36
C ARG A 41 5.23 5.26 1.29
N SER A 42 4.26 5.11 2.18
CA SER A 42 3.90 6.14 3.17
C SER A 42 5.06 6.45 4.12
N LEU A 43 5.81 5.43 4.55
CA LEU A 43 7.01 5.60 5.37
C LEU A 43 8.08 6.42 4.66
N ARG A 44 8.38 6.11 3.38
CA ARG A 44 9.34 6.87 2.57
C ARG A 44 8.92 8.33 2.39
N PHE A 45 7.63 8.56 2.19
CA PHE A 45 7.09 9.91 2.11
C PHE A 45 7.29 10.67 3.42
N MET A 46 6.92 10.07 4.57
CA MET A 46 7.14 10.69 5.88
C MET A 46 8.62 10.94 6.19
N ASP A 47 9.50 9.99 5.86
CA ASP A 47 10.95 10.13 6.03
C ASP A 47 11.51 11.29 5.19
N ALA A 48 11.05 11.46 3.95
CA ALA A 48 11.39 12.59 3.11
C ALA A 48 11.06 13.94 3.78
N TYR A 49 9.83 14.13 4.27
CA TYR A 49 9.46 15.37 4.97
C TYR A 49 10.29 15.57 6.24
N ARG A 50 10.54 14.50 7.00
CA ARG A 50 11.37 14.55 8.22
C ARG A 50 12.80 15.01 7.92
N ARG A 51 13.34 14.66 6.74
CA ARG A 51 14.68 15.04 6.29
C ARG A 51 14.74 16.40 5.59
N GLY A 52 13.63 17.14 5.55
CA GLY A 52 13.61 18.51 5.04
C GLY A 52 13.19 18.66 3.58
N LEU A 53 12.56 17.64 2.96
CA LEU A 53 11.82 17.87 1.71
C LEU A 53 10.67 18.84 2.00
N ASN A 54 10.74 20.02 1.40
CA ASN A 54 9.78 21.12 1.61
C ASN A 54 8.82 21.31 0.42
N GLY A 55 8.87 20.42 -0.58
CA GLY A 55 7.94 20.39 -1.71
C GLY A 55 7.90 21.66 -2.56
N LYS A 56 8.91 22.54 -2.43
CA LYS A 56 9.12 23.72 -3.27
C LYS A 56 9.93 23.39 -4.51
#